data_AF-A0A0M2PMR7-F1
#
_entry.id   AF-A0A0M2PMR7-F1
#
_cell.length_a   1.000
_cell.length_b   1.000
_cell.length_c   1.000
_cell.angle_alpha   90.00
_cell.angle_beta   90.00
_cell.angle_gamma   90.00
#
_symmetry.space_group_name_H-M   'P 1'
#
loop_
_entity.id
_entity.type
_entity.pdbx_description
1 polymer ?
#
loop_
_entity_poly.entity_id
_entity_poly.type
_entity_poly.pdbx_seq_one_letter_code
_entity_poly.pdbx_strand_id
1 'polypeptide(L)'
;MLTEIFTNAMFIRGMPNEQRINQNIESLKATEWFKQLYLKNEELFKKAEDVRYVIGWANIEKALISENKTEELRTKILNAIKNS
;
A
#
# COMPACT_ATOMS: atom_id res chain seq x y z
N MET A 1 4.98 -5.48 -18.72
CA MET A 1 5.89 -6.57 -18.30
C MET A 1 6.28 -6.46 -16.81
N LEU A 2 5.39 -5.94 -15.94
CA LEU A 2 5.56 -5.95 -14.48
C LEU A 2 4.48 -6.79 -13.76
N THR A 3 3.42 -7.18 -14.48
CA THR A 3 2.36 -8.05 -13.97
C THR A 3 2.93 -9.38 -13.47
N GLU A 4 3.81 -10.03 -14.22
CA GLU A 4 4.34 -11.36 -13.87
C GLU A 4 5.12 -11.44 -12.55
N ILE A 5 5.78 -10.35 -12.12
CA ILE A 5 6.56 -10.33 -10.86
C ILE A 5 5.61 -10.22 -9.66
N PHE A 6 4.57 -9.38 -9.76
CA PHE A 6 3.55 -9.25 -8.71
C PHE A 6 2.77 -10.56 -8.56
N THR A 7 2.41 -11.22 -9.67
CA THR A 7 1.67 -12.50 -9.64
C THR A 7 2.43 -13.57 -8.87
N ASN A 8 3.73 -13.73 -9.12
CA ASN A 8 4.52 -14.80 -8.49
C ASN A 8 4.73 -14.57 -6.98
N ALA A 9 4.99 -13.33 -6.56
CA ALA A 9 5.16 -13.02 -5.14
C ALA A 9 3.84 -13.12 -4.35
N MET A 10 2.74 -12.68 -4.96
CA MET A 10 1.39 -12.79 -4.41
C MET A 10 0.92 -14.24 -4.30
N PHE A 11 1.25 -15.08 -5.29
CA PHE A 11 0.92 -16.51 -5.28
C PHE A 11 1.58 -17.26 -4.12
N ILE A 12 2.81 -16.88 -3.73
CA ILE A 12 3.54 -17.55 -2.64
C ILE A 12 3.11 -17.03 -1.26
N ARG A 13 2.86 -15.72 -1.11
CA ARG A 13 2.52 -15.11 0.19
C ARG A 13 1.03 -15.05 0.50
N GLY A 14 0.19 -15.17 -0.52
CA GLY A 14 -1.25 -14.94 -0.42
C GLY A 14 -1.60 -13.47 -0.12
N MET A 15 -2.90 -13.23 0.06
CA MET A 15 -3.40 -11.92 0.41
C MET A 15 -3.18 -11.59 1.90
N PRO A 16 -2.73 -10.36 2.23
CA PRO A 16 -2.73 -9.92 3.61
C PRO A 16 -4.18 -9.85 4.13
N ASN A 17 -4.37 -10.12 5.41
CA ASN A 17 -5.71 -10.11 5.98
C ASN A 17 -6.31 -8.69 6.00
N GLU A 18 -7.64 -8.63 5.90
CA GLU A 18 -8.43 -7.39 5.89
C GLU A 18 -8.15 -6.48 7.08
N GLN A 19 -8.05 -7.07 8.28
CA GLN A 19 -7.81 -6.32 9.50
C GLN A 19 -6.47 -5.55 9.44
N ARG A 20 -5.41 -6.20 8.95
CA ARG A 20 -4.07 -5.62 8.82
C ARG A 20 -4.05 -4.52 7.76
N ILE A 21 -4.73 -4.72 6.63
CA ILE A 21 -4.88 -3.69 5.60
C ILE A 21 -5.53 -2.45 6.21
N ASN A 22 -6.65 -2.61 6.91
CA ASN A 22 -7.37 -1.51 7.52
C ASN A 22 -6.57 -0.81 8.62
N GLN A 23 -5.88 -1.56 9.48
CA GLN A 23 -4.96 -1.00 10.49
C GLN A 23 -3.86 -0.15 9.84
N ASN A 24 -3.24 -0.68 8.78
CA ASN A 24 -2.18 0.05 8.06
C ASN A 24 -2.73 1.33 7.39
N ILE A 25 -3.93 1.29 6.82
CA ILE A 25 -4.59 2.48 6.25
C ILE A 25 -4.80 3.53 7.34
N GLU A 26 -5.35 3.15 8.50
CA GLU A 26 -5.59 4.09 9.59
C GLU A 26 -4.28 4.66 10.15
N SER A 27 -3.23 3.86 10.30
CA SER A 27 -1.90 4.36 10.69
C SER A 27 -1.34 5.35 9.67
N LEU A 28 -1.47 5.07 8.37
CA LEU A 28 -0.97 5.97 7.33
C LEU A 28 -1.79 7.26 7.23
N LYS A 29 -3.11 7.23 7.50
CA LYS A 29 -3.97 8.44 7.52
C LYS A 29 -3.55 9.48 8.56
N ALA A 30 -2.75 9.10 9.56
CA ALA A 30 -2.14 10.05 10.49
C ALA A 30 -1.08 10.95 9.80
N THR A 31 -0.60 10.57 8.62
CA THR A 31 0.35 11.36 7.83
C THR A 31 -0.38 12.21 6.79
N GLU A 32 0.04 13.47 6.64
CA GLU A 32 -0.64 14.42 5.75
C GLU A 32 -0.58 13.98 4.28
N TRP A 33 0.59 13.50 3.82
CA TRP A 33 0.77 13.07 2.44
C TRP A 33 -0.16 11.91 2.06
N PHE A 34 -0.36 10.94 2.97
CA PHE A 34 -1.21 9.80 2.69
C PHE A 34 -2.69 10.16 2.83
N LYS A 35 -3.05 11.01 3.80
CA LYS A 35 -4.43 11.50 3.94
C LYS A 35 -4.93 12.14 2.65
N GLN A 36 -4.14 13.04 2.05
CA GLN A 36 -4.47 13.66 0.77
C GLN A 36 -4.57 12.64 -0.37
N LEU A 37 -3.65 11.66 -0.39
CA LEU A 37 -3.65 10.60 -1.39
C LEU A 37 -4.89 9.70 -1.26
N TYR A 38 -5.29 9.36 -0.03
CA TYR A 38 -6.46 8.54 0.27
C TYR A 38 -7.74 9.22 -0.15
N LEU A 39 -7.95 10.49 0.21
CA LEU A 39 -9.15 11.25 -0.17
C LEU A 39 -9.34 11.32 -1.69
N LYS A 40 -8.24 11.44 -2.45
CA LYS A 40 -8.30 11.50 -3.91
C LYS A 40 -8.58 10.13 -4.57
N ASN A 41 -8.23 9.02 -3.91
CA ASN A 41 -8.23 7.68 -4.51
C ASN A 41 -8.93 6.64 -3.63
N GLU A 42 -9.91 7.06 -2.83
CA GLU A 42 -10.51 6.25 -1.76
C GLU A 42 -11.02 4.88 -2.26
N GLU A 43 -11.68 4.87 -3.42
CA GLU A 43 -12.18 3.64 -4.05
C GLU A 43 -11.06 2.64 -4.36
N LEU A 44 -9.88 3.10 -4.79
CA LEU A 44 -8.73 2.23 -5.06
C LEU A 44 -8.21 1.60 -3.76
N PHE A 45 -8.14 2.34 -2.67
CA PHE A 45 -7.73 1.79 -1.37
C PHE A 45 -8.77 0.79 -0.79
N LYS A 46 -10.03 0.87 -1.23
CA LYS A 46 -11.09 -0.07 -0.82
C LYS A 46 -11.17 -1.31 -1.71
N LYS A 47 -10.91 -1.19 -3.01
CA LYS A 47 -11.28 -2.21 -4.00
C LYS A 47 -10.11 -2.71 -4.85
N ALA A 48 -9.08 -1.90 -5.09
CA ALA A 48 -7.99 -2.28 -5.98
C ALA A 48 -7.06 -3.28 -5.29
N GLU A 49 -7.03 -4.50 -5.84
CA GLU A 49 -6.35 -5.64 -5.26
C GLU A 49 -4.85 -5.37 -5.01
N ASP A 50 -4.17 -4.76 -5.99
CA ASP A 50 -2.76 -4.43 -5.94
C ASP A 50 -2.43 -3.37 -4.86
N VAL A 51 -3.26 -2.33 -4.77
CA VAL A 51 -3.11 -1.27 -3.76
C VAL A 51 -3.24 -1.87 -2.37
N ARG A 52 -4.25 -2.72 -2.17
CA ARG A 52 -4.54 -3.38 -0.89
C ARG A 52 -3.45 -4.38 -0.52
N TYR A 53 -2.92 -5.11 -1.49
CA TYR A 53 -1.78 -6.02 -1.29
C TYR A 53 -0.53 -5.26 -0.81
N VAL A 54 -0.17 -4.16 -1.50
CA VAL A 54 1.00 -3.34 -1.13
C VAL A 54 0.85 -2.76 0.28
N ILE A 55 -0.32 -2.20 0.60
CA ILE A 55 -0.58 -1.66 1.94
C ILE A 55 -0.55 -2.75 3.00
N GLY A 56 -1.21 -3.88 2.76
CA GLY A 56 -1.32 -4.93 3.75
C GLY A 56 0.04 -5.52 4.12
N TRP A 57 0.96 -5.68 3.17
CA TRP A 57 2.30 -6.20 3.46
C TRP A 57 3.30 -5.14 3.96
N ALA A 58 2.96 -3.85 3.87
CA ALA A 58 3.82 -2.81 4.39
C ALA A 58 4.03 -2.97 5.91
N ASN A 59 5.25 -2.67 6.37
CA ASN A 59 5.56 -2.50 7.77
C ASN A 59 5.58 -0.99 8.05
N ILE A 60 4.44 -0.44 8.47
CA ILE A 60 4.23 1.00 8.61
C ILE A 60 5.17 1.60 9.64
N GLU A 61 5.33 0.95 10.80
CA GLU A 61 6.26 1.38 11.84
C GLU A 61 7.67 1.55 11.28
N LYS A 62 8.19 0.53 10.57
CA LYS A 62 9.53 0.62 9.98
C LYS A 62 9.63 1.64 8.85
N ALA A 63 8.57 1.82 8.08
CA ALA A 63 8.55 2.73 6.96
C ALA A 63 8.59 4.19 7.42
N LEU A 64 7.87 4.52 8.50
CA LEU A 64 7.75 5.88 9.01
C LEU A 64 8.93 6.34 9.90
N ILE A 65 9.88 5.45 10.22
CA ILE A 65 11.08 5.80 11.01
C ILE A 65 12.00 6.77 10.27
N SER A 66 12.07 6.71 8.93
CA SER A 66 12.93 7.61 8.17
C SER A 66 12.29 8.08 6.88
N GLU A 67 12.68 9.28 6.45
CA GLU A 67 12.18 9.90 5.23
C GLU A 67 12.42 9.04 3.99
N ASN A 68 13.62 8.45 3.86
CA ASN A 68 13.95 7.55 2.74
C ASN A 68 13.01 6.33 2.68
N LYS A 69 12.73 5.69 3.82
CA LYS A 69 11.81 4.53 3.86
C LYS A 69 10.36 4.94 3.64
N THR A 70 10.00 6.14 4.10
CA THR A 70 8.68 6.72 3.85
C THR A 70 8.48 6.94 2.36
N GLU A 71 9.47 7.50 1.67
CA GLU A 71 9.39 7.71 0.23
C GLU A 71 9.44 6.41 -0.59
N GLU A 72 10.17 5.40 -0.12
CA GLU A 72 10.10 4.06 -0.72
C GLU A 72 8.67 3.48 -0.66
N LEU A 73 8.03 3.55 0.51
CA LEU A 73 6.65 3.10 0.69
C LEU A 73 5.68 3.93 -0.16
N ARG A 74 5.81 5.25 -0.14
CA ARG A 74 4.99 6.17 -0.94
C ARG A 74 5.09 5.85 -2.42
N THR A 75 6.30 5.62 -2.93
CA THR A 75 6.53 5.25 -4.33
C THR A 75 5.85 3.93 -4.68
N LYS A 76 5.95 2.91 -3.81
CA LYS A 76 5.25 1.63 -4.01
C LYS A 76 3.74 1.80 -4.09
N ILE A 77 3.15 2.60 -3.21
CA ILE A 77 1.71 2.88 -3.20
C ILE A 77 1.30 3.64 -4.46
N LEU A 78 2.04 4.68 -4.85
CA LEU A 78 1.75 5.45 -6.07
C LEU A 78 1.86 4.58 -7.33
N ASN A 79 2.83 3.68 -7.38
CA ASN A 79 2.96 2.74 -8.49
C ASN A 79 1.81 1.73 -8.53
N ALA A 80 1.35 1.24 -7.37
CA ALA A 80 0.17 0.38 -7.32
C ALA A 80 -1.07 1.11 -7.85
N ILE A 81 -1.31 2.35 -7.39
CA ILE A 81 -2.43 3.19 -7.85
C ILE A 81 -2.39 3.41 -9.36
N LYS A 82 -1.22 3.70 -9.93
CA LYS A 82 -1.08 3.95 -11.38
C LYS A 82 -1.36 2.73 -12.26
N ASN A 83 -1.19 1.53 -11.71
CA ASN A 83 -1.38 0.27 -12.44
C ASN A 83 -2.72 -0.41 -12.12
N SER A 84 -3.55 0.20 -11.27
CA SER A 84 -4.89 -0.28 -10.88
C SER A 84 -6.01 0.28 -11.74
#